data_AF-A0AAC9Y8T6-F1
#
_entry.id   AF-A0AAC9Y8T6-F1
#
_cell.length_a   1.000
_cell.length_b   1.000
_cell.length_c   1.000
_cell.angle_alpha   90.00
_cell.angle_beta   90.00
_cell.angle_gamma   90.00
#
_symmetry.space_group_name_H-M   'P 1'
#
loop_
_entity.id
_entity.type
_entity.pdbx_description
1 polymer ?
#
loop_
_entity_poly.entity_id
_entity_poly.type
_entity_poly.pdbx_seq_one_letter_code
_entity_poly.pdbx_strand_id
1 'polypeptide(L)'
;MGQITFARPSGTESVAELADMVAKMQKTVEFIVNGNLSTSNVREISGWMVDPDRFYAADGDVGISTAEEGEDPVRFWAGATVPEMAPWRVTKSGKGVATGMLIKSADDYPMVVMDPLEKLFGAYRAADQSITMETNNASFTGAPVLLFTDGSNIAPVVFDSGGLQIATAHPIGITLVANTLDLQGNVNIGSFTSLSATLEGKTLGAALDEKAKKSAQTLTAGAANCGIPIGAQIMTVGGSSYAWQGVPNHTHTQQ
;
A
#
# COMPACT_ATOMS: atom_id res chain seq x y z
N MET A 1 -31.53 -33.81 -9.33
CA MET A 1 -31.66 -34.94 -10.26
C MET A 1 -32.94 -34.74 -11.06
N GLY A 2 -32.87 -34.61 -12.38
CA GLY A 2 -34.07 -34.55 -13.21
C GLY A 2 -34.91 -35.80 -13.00
N GLN A 3 -36.21 -35.63 -12.73
CA GLN A 3 -37.11 -36.75 -12.51
C GLN A 3 -37.28 -37.50 -13.84
N ILE A 4 -36.66 -38.68 -13.96
CA ILE A 4 -36.91 -39.58 -15.08
C ILE A 4 -38.36 -40.06 -14.94
N THR A 5 -39.24 -39.50 -15.75
CA THR A 5 -40.65 -39.88 -15.75
C THR A 5 -40.86 -40.87 -16.88
N PHE A 6 -41.06 -42.13 -16.52
CA PHE A 6 -41.53 -43.13 -17.47
C PHE A 6 -43.04 -42.97 -17.62
N ALA A 7 -43.53 -43.05 -18.86
CA ALA A 7 -44.97 -43.16 -19.09
C ALA A 7 -45.48 -44.40 -18.33
N ARG A 8 -46.50 -44.22 -17.49
CA ARG A 8 -47.14 -45.32 -16.78
C ARG A 8 -48.23 -45.91 -17.68
N PRO A 9 -48.31 -47.24 -17.83
CA PRO A 9 -49.44 -47.86 -18.52
C PRO A 9 -50.76 -47.48 -17.85
N SER A 10 -51.74 -47.09 -18.64
CA SER A 10 -53.11 -46.77 -18.25
C SER A 10 -54.03 -48.00 -18.27
N GLY A 11 -53.57 -49.13 -18.81
CA GLY A 11 -54.28 -50.40 -18.85
C GLY A 11 -55.15 -50.60 -20.09
N THR A 12 -55.21 -49.60 -20.97
CA THR A 12 -55.91 -49.65 -22.27
C THR A 12 -54.96 -49.78 -23.46
N GLU A 13 -53.65 -49.78 -23.20
CA GLU A 13 -52.64 -49.94 -24.25
C GLU A 13 -52.69 -51.35 -24.83
N SER A 14 -52.57 -51.42 -26.15
CA SER A 14 -52.34 -52.67 -26.85
C SER A 14 -51.00 -53.29 -26.44
N VAL A 15 -50.87 -54.61 -26.65
CA VAL A 15 -49.61 -55.33 -26.39
C VAL A 15 -48.43 -54.72 -27.16
N ALA A 16 -48.67 -54.17 -28.35
CA ALA A 16 -47.66 -53.48 -29.15
C ALA A 16 -47.18 -52.19 -28.49
N GLU A 17 -48.10 -51.36 -27.98
CA GLU A 17 -47.76 -50.12 -27.28
C GLU A 17 -47.03 -50.39 -25.96
N LEU A 18 -47.38 -51.46 -25.24
CA LEU A 18 -46.65 -51.92 -24.06
C LEU A 18 -45.21 -52.35 -24.40
N ALA A 19 -45.04 -53.10 -25.50
CA ALA A 19 -43.72 -53.52 -25.97
C ALA A 19 -42.84 -52.33 -26.35
N ASP A 20 -43.39 -51.33 -27.05
CA ASP A 20 -42.68 -50.10 -27.42
C ASP A 20 -42.27 -49.26 -26.19
N MET A 21 -43.15 -49.16 -25.19
CA MET A 21 -42.84 -48.47 -23.93
C MET A 21 -41.68 -49.16 -23.19
N VAL A 22 -41.71 -50.49 -23.08
CA VAL A 22 -40.64 -51.28 -22.44
C VAL A 22 -39.32 -51.15 -23.22
N ALA A 23 -39.36 -51.20 -24.55
CA ALA A 23 -38.18 -51.02 -25.39
C ALA A 23 -37.56 -49.62 -25.20
N LYS A 24 -38.38 -48.57 -25.09
CA LYS A 24 -37.92 -47.20 -24.81
C LYS A 24 -37.30 -47.10 -23.42
N MET A 25 -37.91 -47.70 -22.40
CA MET A 25 -37.36 -47.77 -21.05
C MET A 25 -36.01 -48.49 -21.02
N GLN A 26 -35.92 -49.66 -21.65
CA GLN A 26 -34.68 -50.43 -21.73
C GLN A 26 -33.58 -49.63 -22.41
N LYS A 27 -33.88 -48.96 -23.52
CA LYS A 27 -32.92 -48.10 -24.23
C LYS A 27 -32.45 -46.92 -23.39
N THR A 28 -33.35 -46.27 -22.63
CA THR A 28 -32.98 -45.16 -21.73
C THR A 28 -32.13 -45.65 -20.55
N VAL A 29 -32.48 -46.79 -19.96
CA VAL A 29 -31.71 -47.39 -18.86
C VAL A 29 -30.34 -47.84 -19.36
N GLU A 30 -30.26 -48.54 -20.49
CA GLU A 30 -29.00 -48.97 -21.11
C GLU A 30 -28.12 -47.76 -21.45
N PHE A 31 -28.71 -46.68 -21.96
CA PHE A 31 -28.00 -45.43 -22.21
C PHE A 31 -27.37 -44.84 -20.93
N ILE A 32 -28.12 -44.82 -19.83
CA ILE A 32 -27.62 -44.29 -18.54
C ILE A 32 -26.60 -45.25 -17.90
N VAL A 33 -26.91 -46.55 -17.87
CA VAL A 33 -26.12 -47.61 -17.21
C VAL A 33 -24.79 -47.84 -17.92
N ASN A 34 -24.75 -47.74 -19.25
CA ASN A 34 -23.51 -47.90 -20.03
C ASN A 34 -22.63 -46.65 -20.02
N GLY A 35 -22.92 -45.65 -19.17
CA GLY A 35 -22.07 -44.47 -19.01
C GLY A 35 -22.07 -43.55 -20.23
N ASN A 36 -23.11 -43.58 -21.07
CA ASN A 36 -23.19 -42.70 -22.24
C ASN A 36 -23.53 -41.25 -21.90
N LEU A 37 -23.64 -40.89 -20.61
CA LEU A 37 -23.74 -39.49 -20.20
C LEU A 37 -22.42 -38.77 -20.51
N SER A 38 -22.48 -37.76 -21.37
CA SER A 38 -21.33 -36.97 -21.80
C SER A 38 -21.73 -35.50 -21.98
N THR A 39 -20.76 -34.62 -22.21
CA THR A 39 -21.01 -33.19 -22.46
C THR A 39 -21.92 -32.91 -23.65
N SER A 40 -22.12 -33.88 -24.56
CA SER A 40 -23.03 -33.71 -25.71
C SER A 40 -24.50 -33.94 -25.38
N ASN A 41 -24.82 -34.54 -24.23
CA ASN A 41 -26.20 -34.87 -23.85
C ASN A 41 -26.59 -34.40 -22.45
N VAL A 42 -25.63 -33.97 -21.63
CA VAL A 42 -25.89 -33.22 -20.40
C VAL A 42 -26.04 -31.75 -20.76
N ARG A 43 -27.17 -31.15 -20.41
CA ARG A 43 -27.44 -29.71 -20.62
C ARG A 43 -27.38 -28.90 -19.33
N GLU A 44 -27.73 -29.52 -18.21
CA GLU A 44 -27.81 -28.84 -16.92
C GLU A 44 -27.51 -29.82 -15.77
N ILE A 45 -26.75 -29.36 -14.79
CA ILE A 45 -26.48 -30.04 -13.53
C ILE A 45 -26.77 -29.07 -12.39
N SER A 46 -27.94 -29.21 -11.74
CA SER A 46 -28.28 -28.48 -10.51
C SER A 46 -28.17 -26.96 -10.64
N GLY A 47 -28.71 -26.37 -11.72
CA GLY A 47 -28.61 -24.93 -11.99
C GLY A 47 -27.31 -24.50 -12.67
N TRP A 48 -26.41 -25.43 -13.01
CA TRP A 48 -25.25 -25.17 -13.85
C TRP A 48 -25.49 -25.66 -15.26
N MET A 49 -25.26 -24.81 -16.25
CA MET A 49 -25.34 -25.12 -17.67
C MET A 49 -24.06 -25.83 -18.13
N VAL A 50 -24.24 -26.82 -19.00
CA VAL A 50 -23.15 -27.57 -19.64
C VAL A 50 -23.22 -27.31 -21.14
N ASP A 51 -22.28 -26.51 -21.63
CA ASP A 51 -22.03 -26.32 -23.05
C ASP A 51 -20.79 -27.14 -23.47
N PRO A 52 -20.54 -27.35 -24.78
CA PRO A 52 -19.40 -28.14 -25.25
C PRO A 52 -18.05 -27.66 -24.73
N ASP A 53 -17.91 -26.36 -24.48
CA ASP A 53 -16.68 -25.69 -24.07
C ASP A 53 -16.82 -24.89 -22.76
N ARG A 54 -17.97 -24.95 -22.08
CA ARG A 54 -18.21 -24.15 -20.85
C ARG A 54 -19.03 -24.90 -19.83
N PHE A 55 -18.73 -24.64 -18.57
CA PHE A 55 -19.55 -25.05 -17.43
C PHE A 55 -19.76 -23.83 -16.53
N TYR A 56 -21.00 -23.36 -16.43
CA TYR A 56 -21.31 -22.05 -15.84
C TYR A 56 -22.66 -22.05 -15.14
N ALA A 57 -22.88 -21.13 -14.21
CA ALA A 57 -24.18 -20.99 -13.55
C ALA A 57 -25.27 -20.55 -14.55
N ALA A 58 -26.53 -20.86 -14.29
CA ALA A 58 -27.63 -20.53 -15.20
C ALA A 58 -27.76 -19.03 -15.53
N ASP A 59 -27.25 -18.14 -14.66
CA ASP A 59 -27.18 -16.70 -14.90
C ASP A 59 -25.98 -16.26 -15.77
N GLY A 60 -24.98 -17.12 -15.94
CA GLY A 60 -23.74 -16.82 -16.68
C GLY A 60 -22.66 -16.13 -15.86
N ASP A 61 -22.92 -15.73 -14.62
CA ASP A 61 -22.05 -14.83 -13.88
C ASP A 61 -20.78 -15.50 -13.35
N VAL A 62 -20.81 -16.82 -13.18
CA VAL A 62 -19.67 -17.64 -12.75
C VAL A 62 -19.50 -18.83 -13.67
N GLY A 63 -18.26 -19.21 -13.94
CA GLY A 63 -18.02 -20.43 -14.72
C GLY A 63 -16.57 -20.73 -15.03
N ILE A 64 -16.42 -21.82 -15.78
CA ILE A 64 -15.16 -22.30 -16.34
C ILE A 64 -15.32 -22.52 -17.85
N SER A 65 -14.26 -22.25 -18.60
CA SER A 65 -14.27 -22.31 -20.07
C SER A 65 -13.04 -22.99 -20.63
N THR A 66 -13.26 -23.95 -21.52
CA THR A 66 -12.25 -24.56 -22.37
C THR A 66 -12.22 -23.92 -23.77
N ALA A 67 -12.98 -22.85 -24.02
CA ALA A 67 -12.96 -22.13 -25.29
C ALA A 67 -11.53 -21.68 -25.65
N GLU A 68 -11.21 -21.69 -26.95
CA GLU A 68 -9.90 -21.30 -27.48
C GLU A 68 -10.01 -20.04 -28.37
N GLU A 69 -10.98 -19.18 -28.08
CA GLU A 69 -11.22 -17.95 -28.82
C GLU A 69 -10.31 -16.82 -28.30
N GLY A 70 -9.47 -16.26 -29.18
CA GLY A 70 -8.54 -15.17 -28.85
C GLY A 70 -7.13 -15.64 -28.46
N GLU A 71 -6.25 -14.67 -28.18
CA GLU A 71 -4.83 -14.96 -27.86
C GLU A 71 -4.63 -15.55 -26.46
N ASP A 72 -5.42 -15.12 -25.47
CA ASP A 72 -5.33 -15.59 -24.08
C ASP A 72 -6.73 -15.69 -23.43
N PRO A 73 -7.52 -16.72 -23.81
CA PRO A 73 -8.91 -16.85 -23.38
C PRO A 73 -9.06 -17.04 -21.87
N VAL A 74 -10.21 -16.63 -21.33
CA VAL A 74 -10.57 -16.80 -19.92
C VAL A 74 -10.89 -18.26 -19.62
N ARG A 75 -10.32 -18.80 -18.53
CA ARG A 75 -10.53 -20.17 -18.04
C ARG A 75 -11.47 -20.26 -16.84
N PHE A 76 -11.44 -19.25 -15.97
CA PHE A 76 -12.28 -19.14 -14.79
C PHE A 76 -12.74 -17.70 -14.66
N TRP A 77 -14.02 -17.47 -14.32
CA TRP A 77 -14.54 -16.11 -14.11
C TRP A 77 -15.63 -16.05 -13.05
N ALA A 78 -15.84 -14.85 -12.52
CA ALA A 78 -16.93 -14.52 -11.62
C ALA A 78 -17.34 -13.04 -11.72
N GLY A 79 -18.64 -12.78 -11.66
CA GLY A 79 -19.25 -11.46 -11.56
C GLY A 79 -19.63 -10.79 -12.89
N ALA A 80 -19.66 -11.53 -14.00
CA ALA A 80 -20.24 -11.06 -15.26
C ALA A 80 -20.62 -12.22 -16.19
N THR A 81 -21.65 -12.02 -17.00
CA THR A 81 -22.09 -12.99 -18.03
C THR A 81 -21.12 -13.12 -19.21
N VAL A 82 -20.26 -12.11 -19.43
CA VAL A 82 -19.20 -12.09 -20.44
C VAL A 82 -17.86 -12.32 -19.74
N PRO A 83 -17.18 -13.46 -19.93
CA PRO A 83 -15.96 -13.80 -19.20
C PRO A 83 -14.86 -12.74 -19.27
N GLU A 84 -14.71 -12.05 -20.41
CA GLU A 84 -13.70 -11.01 -20.65
C GLU A 84 -13.96 -9.74 -19.84
N MET A 85 -15.22 -9.48 -19.48
CA MET A 85 -15.63 -8.33 -18.66
C MET A 85 -15.71 -8.65 -17.17
N ALA A 86 -15.53 -9.93 -16.79
CA ALA A 86 -15.69 -10.34 -15.40
C ALA A 86 -14.69 -9.64 -14.47
N PRO A 87 -15.15 -9.08 -13.33
CA PRO A 87 -14.29 -8.37 -12.38
C PRO A 87 -13.24 -9.30 -11.76
N TRP A 88 -13.54 -10.60 -11.63
CA TRP A 88 -12.58 -11.61 -11.27
C TRP A 88 -12.48 -12.65 -12.39
N ARG A 89 -11.27 -12.86 -12.93
CA ARG A 89 -11.02 -13.86 -13.99
C ARG A 89 -9.58 -14.33 -14.04
N VAL A 90 -9.38 -15.53 -14.57
CA VAL A 90 -8.06 -16.13 -14.81
C VAL A 90 -7.96 -16.58 -16.26
N THR A 91 -6.89 -16.20 -16.96
CA THR A 91 -6.67 -16.53 -18.37
C THR A 91 -5.90 -17.84 -18.56
N LYS A 92 -5.84 -18.34 -19.79
CA LYS A 92 -5.09 -19.55 -20.18
C LYS A 92 -3.61 -19.46 -19.83
N SER A 93 -3.00 -18.28 -19.91
CA SER A 93 -1.62 -18.04 -19.53
C SER A 93 -1.38 -17.96 -18.01
N GLY A 94 -2.43 -18.10 -17.21
CA GLY A 94 -2.37 -18.07 -15.74
C GLY A 94 -2.43 -16.66 -15.15
N LYS A 95 -2.75 -15.63 -15.94
CA LYS A 95 -2.89 -14.26 -15.45
C LYS A 95 -4.26 -14.06 -14.79
N GLY A 96 -4.26 -13.55 -13.57
CA GLY A 96 -5.47 -13.15 -12.86
C GLY A 96 -5.79 -11.67 -13.08
N VAL A 97 -7.06 -11.34 -13.26
CA VAL A 97 -7.59 -9.98 -13.14
C VAL A 97 -8.59 -9.97 -11.99
N ALA A 98 -8.40 -9.06 -11.05
CA ALA A 98 -9.32 -8.81 -9.94
C ALA A 98 -9.50 -7.29 -9.84
N THR A 99 -10.66 -6.78 -10.23
CA THR A 99 -10.99 -5.36 -10.05
C THR A 99 -11.37 -5.05 -8.62
N GLY A 100 -11.80 -6.05 -7.85
CA GLY A 100 -12.01 -5.94 -6.41
C GLY A 100 -11.69 -7.24 -5.67
N MET A 101 -11.18 -7.13 -4.45
CA MET A 101 -10.87 -8.28 -3.60
C MET A 101 -10.94 -7.90 -2.13
N LEU A 102 -11.59 -8.75 -1.33
CA LEU A 102 -11.65 -8.63 0.13
C LEU A 102 -11.04 -9.89 0.74
N ILE A 103 -9.92 -9.74 1.43
CA ILE A 103 -9.29 -10.79 2.23
C ILE A 103 -9.42 -10.38 3.68
N LYS A 104 -10.15 -11.13 4.50
CA LYS A 104 -10.42 -10.74 5.88
C LYS A 104 -10.30 -11.90 6.86
N SER A 105 -10.04 -11.56 8.12
CA SER A 105 -10.16 -12.48 9.24
C SER A 105 -11.61 -12.97 9.39
N ALA A 106 -11.80 -14.07 10.12
CA ALA A 106 -13.13 -14.59 10.45
C ALA A 106 -13.96 -13.56 11.23
N ASP A 107 -13.30 -12.79 12.10
CA ASP A 107 -13.91 -11.75 12.94
C ASP A 107 -13.79 -10.35 12.30
N ASP A 108 -13.88 -10.27 10.97
CA ASP A 108 -13.71 -9.09 10.10
C ASP A 108 -12.29 -8.50 10.02
N TYR A 109 -11.64 -8.20 11.15
CA TYR A 109 -10.28 -7.63 11.15
C TYR A 109 -9.22 -8.63 11.63
N PRO A 110 -7.98 -8.57 11.10
CA PRO A 110 -7.49 -7.66 10.05
C PRO A 110 -8.04 -8.00 8.66
N MET A 111 -8.03 -7.02 7.74
CA MET A 111 -8.45 -7.22 6.35
C MET A 111 -7.60 -6.46 5.33
N VAL A 112 -7.62 -6.94 4.09
CA VAL A 112 -7.06 -6.31 2.90
C VAL A 112 -8.18 -6.10 1.89
N VAL A 113 -8.25 -4.90 1.32
CA VAL A 113 -9.26 -4.49 0.33
C VAL A 113 -8.55 -3.97 -0.91
N MET A 114 -8.99 -4.43 -2.08
CA MET A 114 -8.76 -3.78 -3.36
C MET A 114 -10.12 -3.31 -3.87
N ASP A 115 -10.31 -2.01 -4.03
CA ASP A 115 -11.55 -1.39 -4.48
C ASP A 115 -11.24 -0.28 -5.51
N PRO A 116 -11.68 -0.41 -6.77
CA PRO A 116 -11.31 0.54 -7.81
C PRO A 116 -12.09 1.87 -7.69
N LEU A 117 -13.14 1.92 -6.87
CA LEU A 117 -13.96 3.11 -6.66
C LEU A 117 -13.42 4.01 -5.54
N GLU A 118 -12.91 3.40 -4.47
CA GLU A 118 -12.44 4.15 -3.29
C GLU A 118 -10.93 4.04 -3.09
N LYS A 119 -10.39 2.82 -3.07
CA LYS A 119 -9.03 2.53 -2.60
C LYS A 119 -8.38 1.43 -3.42
N LEU A 120 -7.36 1.80 -4.20
CA LEU A 120 -6.60 0.83 -5.01
C LEU A 120 -6.10 -0.34 -4.17
N PHE A 121 -5.67 -0.05 -2.94
CA PHE A 121 -5.32 -1.06 -1.95
C PHE A 121 -5.47 -0.49 -0.54
N GLY A 122 -5.95 -1.29 0.40
CA GLY A 122 -6.00 -0.92 1.82
C GLY A 122 -5.77 -2.11 2.71
N ALA A 123 -4.91 -1.96 3.72
CA ALA A 123 -4.72 -2.91 4.81
C ALA A 123 -5.24 -2.30 6.11
N TYR A 124 -6.07 -3.03 6.84
CA TYR A 124 -6.77 -2.53 8.01
C TYR A 124 -6.55 -3.44 9.20
N ARG A 125 -6.15 -2.84 10.32
CA ARG A 125 -6.10 -3.50 11.63
C ARG A 125 -7.40 -3.30 12.39
N ALA A 126 -8.03 -2.15 12.23
CA ALA A 126 -9.33 -1.77 12.78
C ALA A 126 -10.01 -0.78 11.81
N ALA A 127 -11.22 -0.35 12.12
CA ALA A 127 -11.97 0.59 11.27
C ALA A 127 -11.27 1.95 11.08
N ASP A 128 -10.51 2.39 12.08
CA ASP A 128 -9.78 3.66 12.12
C ASP A 128 -8.26 3.48 12.10
N GLN A 129 -7.76 2.26 11.89
CA GLN A 129 -6.32 1.96 11.82
C GLN A 129 -5.99 1.26 10.51
N SER A 130 -5.36 1.99 9.58
CA SER A 130 -5.14 1.49 8.23
C SER A 130 -3.91 2.06 7.52
N ILE A 131 -3.46 1.32 6.52
CA ILE A 131 -2.53 1.79 5.49
C ILE A 131 -3.26 1.67 4.15
N THR A 132 -3.49 2.79 3.45
CA THR A 132 -4.21 2.80 2.16
C THR A 132 -3.39 3.42 1.04
N MET A 133 -3.61 2.95 -0.18
CA MET A 133 -3.16 3.58 -1.42
C MET A 133 -4.39 4.13 -2.15
N GLU A 134 -4.41 5.43 -2.34
CA GLU A 134 -5.53 6.18 -2.91
C GLU A 134 -5.06 7.04 -4.07
N THR A 135 -5.86 7.16 -5.12
CA THR A 135 -5.59 8.05 -6.27
C THR A 135 -6.39 9.33 -6.23
N ASN A 136 -7.35 9.44 -5.30
CA ASN A 136 -8.28 10.55 -5.22
C ASN A 136 -8.51 10.95 -3.76
N ASN A 137 -7.47 11.50 -3.13
CA ASN A 137 -7.60 12.09 -1.81
C ASN A 137 -7.91 13.60 -1.95
N ALA A 138 -8.94 14.09 -1.25
CA ALA A 138 -9.39 15.49 -1.37
C ALA A 138 -8.28 16.51 -1.08
N SER A 139 -7.31 16.16 -0.25
CA SER A 139 -6.17 17.01 0.09
C SER A 139 -5.02 16.94 -0.92
N PHE A 140 -5.00 15.92 -1.78
CA PHE A 140 -3.90 15.61 -2.72
C PHE A 140 -4.46 15.18 -4.08
N THR A 141 -5.24 16.07 -4.69
CA THR A 141 -5.96 15.77 -5.93
C THR A 141 -4.97 15.46 -7.07
N GLY A 142 -5.12 14.30 -7.71
CA GLY A 142 -4.37 13.95 -8.91
C GLY A 142 -3.00 13.28 -8.69
N ALA A 143 -2.63 12.96 -7.44
CA ALA A 143 -1.44 12.18 -7.13
C ALA A 143 -1.79 10.90 -6.34
N PRO A 144 -1.10 9.77 -6.60
CA PRO A 144 -1.21 8.61 -5.73
C PRO A 144 -0.64 8.93 -4.35
N VAL A 145 -1.40 8.58 -3.31
CA VAL A 145 -1.05 8.80 -1.90
C VAL A 145 -0.95 7.46 -1.20
N LEU A 146 0.11 7.28 -0.41
CA LEU A 146 0.16 6.26 0.62
C LEU A 146 -0.24 6.90 1.95
N LEU A 147 -1.32 6.44 2.56
CA LEU A 147 -1.93 7.05 3.73
C LEU A 147 -1.79 6.13 4.94
N PHE A 148 -1.18 6.60 6.01
CA PHE A 148 -1.19 5.94 7.32
C PHE A 148 -2.25 6.62 8.19
N THR A 149 -3.18 5.83 8.74
CA THR A 149 -4.30 6.32 9.57
C THR A 149 -4.34 5.59 10.91
N ASP A 150 -4.49 6.34 12.00
CA ASP A 150 -4.77 5.85 13.36
C ASP A 150 -5.71 6.82 14.09
N GLY A 151 -7.01 6.50 14.10
CA GLY A 151 -8.05 7.40 14.59
C GLY A 151 -8.16 8.64 13.71
N SER A 152 -8.02 9.82 14.32
CA SER A 152 -7.94 11.11 13.60
C SER A 152 -6.54 11.45 13.08
N ASN A 153 -5.54 10.61 13.36
CA ASN A 153 -4.16 10.87 12.99
C ASN A 153 -3.90 10.34 11.59
N ILE A 154 -3.47 11.23 10.70
CA ILE A 154 -3.24 10.93 9.30
C ILE A 154 -1.83 11.37 8.95
N ALA A 155 -1.06 10.47 8.34
CA ALA A 155 0.26 10.76 7.80
C ALA A 155 0.33 10.33 6.32
N PRO A 156 0.13 11.24 5.35
CA PRO A 156 0.28 10.93 3.95
C PRO A 156 1.76 10.96 3.52
N VAL A 157 2.10 10.06 2.59
CA VAL A 157 3.31 10.09 1.77
C VAL A 157 2.87 10.31 0.33
N VAL A 158 3.30 11.42 -0.26
CA VAL A 158 2.86 11.90 -1.58
C VAL A 158 4.05 12.23 -2.43
N PHE A 159 3.98 11.92 -3.73
CA PHE A 159 4.94 12.38 -4.71
C PHE A 159 4.21 13.07 -5.85
N ASP A 160 4.40 14.37 -6.00
CA ASP A 160 3.74 15.21 -7.00
C ASP A 160 4.74 16.13 -7.74
N SER A 161 4.23 17.12 -8.45
CA SER A 161 5.07 18.11 -9.16
C SER A 161 5.91 18.98 -8.22
N GLY A 162 5.58 19.05 -6.93
CA GLY A 162 6.37 19.68 -5.87
C GLY A 162 7.39 18.75 -5.20
N GLY A 163 7.40 17.45 -5.53
CA GLY A 163 8.35 16.46 -5.04
C GLY A 163 7.77 15.50 -4.01
N LEU A 164 8.65 14.84 -3.24
CA LEU A 164 8.26 13.92 -2.16
C LEU A 164 7.88 14.71 -0.90
N GLN A 165 6.69 14.43 -0.38
CA GLN A 165 6.19 15.00 0.85
C GLN A 165 5.82 13.89 1.84
N ILE A 166 6.28 14.05 3.09
CA ILE A 166 5.86 13.24 4.23
C ILE A 166 5.31 14.22 5.25
N ALA A 167 3.99 14.23 5.42
CA ALA A 167 3.31 15.17 6.29
C ALA A 167 2.60 14.44 7.44
N THR A 168 2.47 15.09 8.59
CA THR A 168 1.68 14.59 9.72
C THR A 168 1.38 15.75 10.67
N ALA A 169 0.26 15.67 11.38
CA ALA A 169 -0.10 16.60 12.45
C ALA A 169 0.72 16.37 13.74
N HIS A 170 1.46 15.27 13.82
CA HIS A 170 2.23 14.85 14.98
C HIS A 170 3.74 14.73 14.63
N PRO A 171 4.65 14.64 15.61
CA PRO A 171 6.07 14.52 15.32
C PRO A 171 6.41 13.30 14.45
N ILE A 172 7.28 13.48 13.47
CA ILE A 172 7.94 12.39 12.75
C ILE A 172 9.20 12.01 13.52
N GLY A 173 9.30 10.76 13.93
CA GLY A 173 10.55 10.19 14.46
C GLY A 173 11.36 9.54 13.33
N ILE A 174 12.58 10.02 13.10
CA ILE A 174 13.56 9.35 12.22
C ILE A 174 14.66 8.78 13.10
N THR A 175 14.78 7.45 13.18
CA THR A 175 15.85 6.76 13.91
C THR A 175 16.87 6.22 12.91
N LEU A 176 18.12 6.63 13.07
CA LEU A 176 19.22 6.26 12.19
C LEU A 176 20.17 5.32 12.93
N VAL A 177 20.41 4.15 12.36
CA VAL A 177 21.33 3.14 12.94
C VAL A 177 22.80 3.52 12.74
N ALA A 178 23.11 4.20 11.63
CA ALA A 178 24.47 4.57 11.24
C ALA A 178 24.82 6.05 11.51
N ASN A 179 24.11 6.71 12.44
CA ASN A 179 24.35 8.06 12.97
C ASN A 179 24.34 9.26 12.00
N THR A 180 24.21 9.06 10.68
CA THR A 180 24.30 10.17 9.72
C THR A 180 22.96 10.45 9.03
N LEU A 181 22.47 11.69 9.17
CA LEU A 181 21.42 12.27 8.33
C LEU A 181 22.08 13.29 7.39
N ASP A 182 22.11 13.01 6.10
CA ASP A 182 22.59 13.97 5.10
C ASP A 182 21.42 14.82 4.60
N LEU A 183 21.50 16.14 4.81
CA LEU A 183 20.52 17.12 4.34
C LEU A 183 21.23 18.09 3.38
N GLN A 184 20.82 18.08 2.12
CA GLN A 184 21.44 18.87 1.07
C GLN A 184 20.59 20.08 0.69
N GLY A 185 21.25 21.12 0.17
CA GLY A 185 20.58 22.37 -0.22
C GLY A 185 20.18 23.22 0.99
N ASN A 186 19.09 23.97 0.85
CA ASN A 186 18.60 24.83 1.92
C ASN A 186 17.74 24.02 2.90
N VAL A 187 18.19 23.93 4.15
CA VAL A 187 17.44 23.29 5.23
C VAL A 187 16.74 24.36 6.06
N ASN A 188 15.41 24.42 5.95
CA ASN A 188 14.59 25.32 6.74
C ASN A 188 14.27 24.68 8.09
N ILE A 189 14.77 25.26 9.17
CA ILE A 189 14.44 24.90 10.55
C ILE A 189 13.70 26.05 11.21
N GLY A 190 12.68 25.74 12.02
CA GLY A 190 11.91 26.77 12.72
C GLY A 190 12.73 27.55 13.75
N SER A 191 13.69 26.88 14.42
CA SER A 191 14.60 27.50 15.38
C SER A 191 15.85 26.63 15.60
N PHE A 192 16.99 27.25 15.89
CA PHE A 192 18.18 26.52 16.38
C PHE A 192 18.00 25.98 17.81
N THR A 193 17.00 26.47 18.56
CA THR A 193 16.68 25.94 19.89
C THR A 193 16.02 24.57 19.84
N SER A 194 15.44 24.16 18.71
CA SER A 194 14.86 22.82 18.55
C SER A 194 15.87 21.76 18.11
N LEU A 195 17.08 22.15 17.74
CA LEU A 195 18.18 21.21 17.45
C LEU A 195 18.87 20.84 18.75
N SER A 196 18.63 19.63 19.26
CA SER A 196 19.16 19.17 20.55
C SER A 196 20.16 18.03 20.41
N ALA A 197 21.26 18.13 21.15
CA ALA A 197 22.15 17.00 21.41
C ALA A 197 21.72 16.31 22.70
N THR A 198 20.85 15.30 22.59
CA THR A 198 20.19 14.67 23.75
C THR A 198 21.19 14.13 24.79
N LEU A 199 22.29 13.52 24.34
CA LEU A 199 23.33 12.99 25.23
C LEU A 199 24.10 14.08 25.98
N GLU A 200 24.17 15.29 25.41
CA GLU A 200 24.86 16.44 26.00
C GLU A 200 23.92 17.31 26.84
N GLY A 201 22.60 17.05 26.79
CA GLY A 201 21.59 17.82 27.51
C GLY A 201 21.51 19.29 27.10
N LYS A 202 21.96 19.63 25.88
CA LYS A 202 22.01 21.01 25.38
C LYS A 202 21.44 21.12 23.97
N THR A 203 20.89 22.30 23.65
CA THR A 203 20.46 22.66 22.30
C THR A 203 21.54 23.44 21.59
N LEU A 204 21.54 23.42 20.26
CA LEU A 204 22.47 24.20 19.44
C LEU A 204 22.30 25.69 19.73
N GLY A 205 21.06 26.18 19.87
CA GLY A 205 20.78 27.54 20.32
C GLY A 205 21.47 27.88 21.65
N ALA A 206 21.33 27.02 22.67
CA ALA A 206 21.97 27.24 23.97
C ALA A 206 23.50 27.21 23.89
N ALA A 207 24.07 26.31 23.07
CA ALA A 207 25.52 26.24 22.86
C ALA A 207 26.06 27.48 22.13
N LEU A 208 25.31 28.01 21.17
CA LEU A 208 25.65 29.26 20.47
C LEU A 208 25.56 30.46 21.42
N ASP A 209 24.50 30.56 22.22
CA ASP A 209 24.33 31.62 23.21
C ASP A 209 25.43 31.57 24.27
N GLU A 210 25.83 30.38 24.75
CA GLU A 210 26.95 30.23 25.68
C GLU A 210 28.26 30.73 25.09
N LYS A 211 28.52 30.50 23.80
CA LYS A 211 29.68 31.08 23.10
C LYS A 211 29.55 32.58 22.88
N ALA A 212 28.33 33.08 22.67
CA ALA A 212 28.04 34.49 22.41
C ALA A 212 27.95 35.34 23.69
N LYS A 213 27.88 34.73 24.89
CA LYS A 213 27.85 35.45 26.16
C LYS A 213 29.11 36.29 26.34
N LYS A 214 28.88 37.59 26.59
CA LYS A 214 29.88 38.59 27.01
C LYS A 214 30.83 37.99 28.05
N SER A 215 32.14 38.05 27.77
CA SER A 215 33.23 37.49 28.60
C SER A 215 33.46 35.97 28.54
N ALA A 216 32.81 35.22 27.63
CA ALA A 216 33.23 33.85 27.32
C ALA A 216 34.59 33.89 26.61
N GLN A 217 35.68 33.78 27.39
CA GLN A 217 37.04 33.83 26.86
C GLN A 217 37.32 32.62 25.96
N THR A 218 37.61 32.85 24.68
CA THR A 218 38.29 31.88 23.83
C THR A 218 39.77 31.86 24.22
N LEU A 219 40.09 31.26 25.38
CA LEU A 219 41.44 31.12 25.94
C LEU A 219 42.16 32.43 26.30
N THR A 220 43.11 32.35 27.24
CA THR A 220 43.95 33.46 27.71
C THR A 220 44.91 34.02 26.64
N ALA A 221 45.03 33.32 25.51
CA ALA A 221 45.76 33.74 24.31
C ALA A 221 44.84 33.97 23.09
N GLY A 222 43.55 34.24 23.31
CA GLY A 222 42.58 34.48 22.25
C GLY A 222 42.87 35.72 21.40
N ALA A 223 42.28 35.75 20.20
CA ALA A 223 42.39 36.83 19.22
C ALA A 223 42.14 38.25 19.78
N ALA A 224 41.42 38.36 20.89
CA ALA A 224 41.20 39.60 21.62
C ALA A 224 42.49 40.31 22.04
N ASN A 225 43.59 39.59 22.31
CA ASN A 225 44.88 40.19 22.66
C ASN A 225 45.87 40.22 21.50
N CYS A 226 45.39 40.17 20.26
CA CYS A 226 46.21 40.13 19.05
C CYS A 226 47.21 38.96 19.03
N GLY A 227 46.91 37.85 19.73
CA GLY A 227 47.81 36.71 19.89
C GLY A 227 49.00 36.93 20.83
N ILE A 228 49.04 38.05 21.57
CA ILE A 228 50.10 38.38 22.52
C ILE A 228 49.60 38.13 23.95
N PRO A 229 50.24 37.24 24.73
CA PRO A 229 49.87 37.04 26.13
C PRO A 229 50.01 38.34 26.95
N ILE A 230 49.05 38.62 27.82
CA ILE A 230 49.15 39.74 28.77
C ILE A 230 50.41 39.53 29.63
N GLY A 231 51.22 40.57 29.77
CA GLY A 231 52.52 40.54 30.44
C GLY A 231 53.71 40.20 29.54
N ALA A 232 53.48 39.81 28.28
CA ALA A 232 54.57 39.63 27.31
C ALA A 232 55.36 40.93 27.14
N GLN A 233 56.69 40.83 27.18
CA GLN A 233 57.58 41.97 27.04
C GLN A 233 57.79 42.26 25.55
N ILE A 234 57.32 43.40 25.08
CA ILE A 234 57.52 43.89 23.72
C ILE A 234 58.67 44.90 23.76
N MET A 235 59.72 44.66 22.97
CA MET A 235 60.87 45.55 22.90
C MET A 235 60.60 46.68 21.89
N THR A 236 60.84 47.92 22.30
CA THR A 236 60.80 49.09 21.43
C THR A 236 62.06 49.17 20.57
N VAL A 237 62.03 49.92 19.48
CA VAL A 237 63.19 50.14 18.59
C VAL A 237 64.39 50.76 19.34
N GLY A 238 64.15 51.43 20.47
CA GLY A 238 65.19 51.98 21.37
C GLY A 238 65.70 51.03 22.46
N GLY A 239 65.32 49.75 22.44
CA GLY A 239 65.81 48.72 23.37
C GLY A 239 65.11 48.65 24.73
N SER A 240 64.13 49.52 25.01
CA SER A 240 63.30 49.45 26.22
C SER A 240 62.17 48.43 26.06
N SER A 241 61.79 47.70 27.11
CA SER A 241 60.66 46.75 27.08
C SER A 241 59.39 47.31 27.69
N TYR A 242 58.23 46.94 27.13
CA TYR A 242 56.90 47.26 27.64
C TYR A 242 56.10 45.96 27.86
N ALA A 243 55.45 45.84 29.02
CA ALA A 243 54.57 44.71 29.31
C ALA A 243 53.21 44.91 28.61
N TRP A 244 52.89 44.06 27.65
CA TRP A 244 51.59 44.06 26.97
C TRP A 244 50.43 43.97 27.97
N GLN A 245 49.52 44.94 27.95
CA GLN A 245 48.38 45.01 28.89
C GLN A 245 47.10 44.36 28.33
N GLY A 246 47.17 43.77 27.13
CA GLY A 246 45.98 43.32 26.41
C GLY A 246 45.28 44.45 25.65
N VAL A 247 44.29 44.09 24.85
CA VAL A 247 43.39 45.07 24.22
C VAL A 247 42.33 45.47 25.25
N PRO A 248 42.03 46.78 25.42
CA PRO A 248 40.96 47.24 26.30
C PRO A 248 39.63 46.56 25.99
N ASN A 249 38.81 46.35 27.02
CA ASN A 249 37.45 45.86 26.85
C ASN A 249 36.71 46.74 25.83
N HIS A 250 36.23 46.12 24.76
CA HIS A 250 35.43 46.77 23.73
C HIS A 250 34.16 45.96 23.49
N THR A 251 33.16 46.61 22.90
CA THR A 251 31.89 45.99 22.57
C THR A 251 31.85 45.68 21.09
N HIS A 252 31.50 44.45 20.73
CA HIS A 252 31.05 44.14 19.38
C HIS A 252 29.54 44.38 19.34
N THR A 253 29.12 45.38 18.57
CA THR A 253 27.71 45.48 18.17
C THR A 253 27.55 44.53 17.00
N GLN A 254 26.98 43.34 17.25
CA GLN A 254 26.56 42.48 16.16
C GLN A 254 25.29 43.09 15.55
N GLN A 255 25.36 43.42 14.26
CA GLN A 255 24.18 43.72 13.45
C GLN A 255 23.61 42.43 12.89
#